data_AF-A0A328WV92-F1
#
_entry.id   AF-A0A328WV92-F1
#
_cell.length_a   1.000
_cell.length_b   1.000
_cell.length_c   1.000
_cell.angle_alpha   90.00
_cell.angle_beta   90.00
_cell.angle_gamma   90.00
#
_symmetry.space_group_name_H-M   'P 1'
#
loop_
_entity.id
_entity.type
_entity.pdbx_description
1 polymer ?
#
loop_
_entity_poly.entity_id
_entity_poly.type
_entity_poly.pdbx_seq_one_letter_code
_entity_poly.pdbx_strand_id
1 'polypeptide(L)'
;MTDQELEILLTERVKTFDLKKTAFDTLDKILSDNSDDKDFLCGFEQNEIKPVFDKFEYHIDRRHGGSIIRTRIGLYVESQNWLDNLEPIGYYELEANLNGKVVDDWFVIEKEKYLKDLGIISHFQSMNEKLPIEYLKRNHIQYEFVSYVSMVGTLFVSKLFEGTGRFIIRANSNLETVESKNFDQGYLKEARKFLKMTSLYLTTNNLVTYNLKNELTENKNCG
;
A
#
# COMPACT_ATOMS: atom_id res chain seq x y z
N MET A 1 30.81 -24.30 -20.92
CA MET A 1 30.33 -23.04 -21.49
C MET A 1 31.08 -21.94 -20.78
N THR A 2 31.73 -21.06 -21.53
CA THR A 2 32.35 -19.84 -20.98
C THR A 2 31.29 -18.76 -20.79
N ASP A 3 31.59 -17.74 -20.00
CA ASP A 3 30.66 -16.61 -19.79
C ASP A 3 30.31 -15.91 -21.11
N GLN A 4 31.27 -15.80 -22.03
CA GLN A 4 31.08 -15.23 -23.36
C GLN A 4 30.12 -16.07 -24.23
N GLU A 5 30.26 -17.40 -24.20
CA GLU A 5 29.36 -18.31 -24.93
C GLU A 5 27.93 -18.19 -24.41
N LEU A 6 27.76 -18.02 -23.10
CA LEU A 6 26.45 -17.84 -22.48
C LEU A 6 25.82 -16.49 -22.83
N GLU A 7 26.61 -15.41 -22.81
CA GLU A 7 26.15 -14.07 -23.17
C GLU A 7 25.70 -14.00 -24.64
N ILE A 8 26.44 -14.63 -25.55
CA ILE A 8 26.07 -14.74 -26.97
C ILE A 8 24.76 -15.51 -27.10
N LEU A 9 24.67 -16.70 -26.48
CA LEU A 9 23.46 -17.51 -26.51
C LEU A 9 22.25 -16.73 -25.98
N LEU A 10 22.39 -16.08 -24.83
CA LEU A 10 21.31 -15.29 -24.23
C LEU A 10 20.88 -14.17 -25.17
N THR A 11 21.83 -13.39 -25.70
CA THR A 11 21.58 -12.27 -26.61
C THR A 11 20.89 -12.70 -27.90
N GLU A 12 21.30 -13.82 -28.49
CA GLU A 12 20.66 -14.38 -29.68
C GLU A 12 19.22 -14.80 -29.37
N ARG A 13 19.02 -15.61 -28.33
CA ARG A 13 17.71 -16.19 -28.01
C ARG A 13 16.69 -15.11 -27.63
N VAL A 14 17.07 -14.13 -26.81
CA VAL A 14 16.14 -13.06 -26.40
C VAL A 14 15.70 -12.19 -27.57
N LYS A 15 16.56 -12.02 -28.59
CA LYS A 15 16.23 -11.30 -29.83
C LYS A 15 15.40 -12.15 -30.78
N THR A 16 15.80 -13.41 -31.01
CA THR A 16 15.08 -14.31 -31.92
C THR A 16 13.63 -14.53 -31.51
N PHE A 17 13.36 -14.59 -30.21
CA PHE A 17 12.02 -14.84 -29.67
C PHE A 17 11.33 -13.61 -29.10
N ASP A 18 11.89 -12.41 -29.32
CA ASP A 18 11.35 -11.14 -28.86
C ASP A 18 10.92 -11.15 -27.38
N LEU A 19 11.71 -11.81 -26.51
CA LEU A 19 11.29 -12.12 -25.14
C LEU A 19 10.98 -10.88 -24.30
N LYS A 20 11.69 -9.77 -24.56
CA LYS A 20 11.37 -8.47 -23.95
C LYS A 20 9.98 -7.99 -24.33
N LYS A 21 9.63 -8.03 -25.62
CA LYS A 21 8.31 -7.61 -26.10
C LYS A 21 7.23 -8.50 -25.51
N THR A 22 7.42 -9.82 -25.58
CA THR A 22 6.49 -10.80 -25.00
C THR A 22 6.24 -10.54 -23.51
N ALA A 23 7.27 -10.17 -22.75
CA ALA A 23 7.11 -9.83 -21.34
C ALA A 23 6.28 -8.55 -21.13
N PHE A 24 6.51 -7.48 -21.90
CA PHE A 24 5.68 -6.28 -21.83
C PHE A 24 4.24 -6.54 -22.27
N ASP A 25 4.03 -7.24 -23.38
CA ASP A 25 2.69 -7.56 -23.90
C ASP A 25 1.89 -8.41 -22.88
N THR A 26 2.56 -9.33 -22.17
CA THR A 26 1.92 -10.16 -21.14
C THR A 26 1.63 -9.34 -19.87
N LEU A 27 2.56 -8.49 -19.44
CA LEU A 27 2.34 -7.58 -18.32
C LEU A 27 1.17 -6.62 -18.60
N ASP A 28 1.11 -6.02 -19.79
CA ASP A 28 0.02 -5.13 -20.20
C ASP A 28 -1.33 -5.85 -20.17
N LYS A 29 -1.35 -7.13 -20.58
CA LYS A 29 -2.53 -7.98 -20.46
C LYS A 29 -2.93 -8.22 -19.01
N ILE A 30 -1.98 -8.58 -18.13
CA ILE A 30 -2.24 -8.78 -16.70
C ILE A 30 -2.85 -7.52 -16.07
N LEU A 31 -2.28 -6.35 -16.36
CA LEU A 31 -2.79 -5.07 -15.85
C LEU A 31 -4.19 -4.77 -16.40
N SER A 32 -4.44 -5.05 -17.67
CA SER A 32 -5.76 -4.83 -18.31
C SER A 32 -6.83 -5.78 -17.79
N ASP A 33 -6.50 -7.06 -17.62
CA ASP A 33 -7.43 -8.09 -17.13
C ASP A 33 -7.85 -7.83 -15.67
N ASN A 34 -7.07 -7.05 -14.91
CA ASN A 34 -7.32 -6.71 -13.51
C ASN A 34 -7.64 -5.22 -13.29
N SER A 35 -8.03 -4.46 -14.33
CA SER A 35 -8.24 -3.01 -14.24
C SER A 35 -9.35 -2.61 -13.25
N ASP A 36 -10.32 -3.49 -13.02
CA ASP A 36 -11.46 -3.24 -12.13
C ASP A 36 -11.18 -3.64 -10.66
N ASP A 37 -10.09 -4.38 -10.41
CA ASP A 37 -9.69 -4.77 -9.06
C ASP A 37 -8.82 -3.68 -8.42
N LYS A 38 -9.44 -2.89 -7.55
CA LYS A 38 -8.80 -1.77 -6.84
C LYS A 38 -7.69 -2.22 -5.89
N ASP A 39 -7.71 -3.47 -5.44
CA ASP A 39 -6.73 -3.98 -4.48
C ASP A 39 -5.57 -4.73 -5.18
N PHE A 40 -5.71 -5.07 -6.47
CA PHE A 40 -4.70 -5.80 -7.25
C PHE A 40 -3.32 -5.15 -7.21
N LEU A 41 -3.27 -3.82 -7.33
CA LEU A 41 -2.04 -3.02 -7.31
C LEU A 41 -1.68 -2.49 -5.92
N CYS A 42 -2.24 -3.06 -4.85
CA CYS A 42 -1.90 -2.70 -3.46
C CYS A 42 -1.98 -1.18 -3.20
N GLY A 43 -3.03 -0.55 -3.71
CA GLY A 43 -3.33 0.88 -3.55
C GLY A 43 -2.63 1.82 -4.53
N PHE A 44 -1.82 1.32 -5.46
CA PHE A 44 -1.32 2.12 -6.58
C PHE A 44 -2.34 2.16 -7.72
N GLU A 45 -2.46 3.31 -8.37
CA GLU A 45 -3.19 3.42 -9.63
C GLU A 45 -2.29 2.95 -10.78
N GLN A 46 -2.86 2.29 -11.80
CA GLN A 46 -2.08 1.74 -12.91
C GLN A 46 -1.24 2.81 -13.62
N ASN A 47 -1.76 4.03 -13.75
CA ASN A 47 -1.05 5.15 -14.38
C ASN A 47 0.12 5.71 -13.55
N GLU A 48 0.23 5.36 -12.27
CA GLU A 48 1.37 5.73 -11.41
C GLU A 48 2.54 4.76 -11.59
N ILE A 49 2.26 3.52 -12.00
CA ILE A 49 3.26 2.47 -12.17
C ILE A 49 3.96 2.64 -13.50
N LYS A 50 5.28 2.63 -13.45
CA LYS A 50 6.18 2.69 -14.60
C LYS A 50 6.90 1.35 -14.76
N PRO A 51 6.46 0.51 -15.71
CA PRO A 51 7.18 -0.70 -16.08
C PRO A 51 8.50 -0.34 -16.77
N VAL A 52 9.62 -0.84 -16.27
CA VAL A 52 10.96 -0.62 -16.84
C VAL A 52 11.64 -1.97 -17.02
N PHE A 53 12.25 -2.17 -18.19
CA PHE A 53 13.03 -3.38 -18.42
C PHE A 53 14.29 -3.36 -17.56
N ASP A 54 14.46 -4.38 -16.71
CA ASP A 54 15.62 -4.50 -15.84
C ASP A 54 16.72 -5.32 -16.53
N LYS A 55 16.44 -6.58 -16.85
CA LYS A 55 17.46 -7.54 -17.31
C LYS A 55 16.89 -8.82 -17.91
N PHE A 56 17.79 -9.54 -18.59
CA PHE A 56 17.64 -10.96 -18.87
C PHE A 56 18.57 -11.77 -17.97
N GLU A 57 18.14 -12.96 -17.57
CA GLU A 57 18.95 -13.89 -16.79
C GLU A 57 18.82 -15.30 -17.35
N TYR A 58 19.93 -16.03 -17.37
CA TYR A 58 19.91 -17.45 -17.65
C TYR A 58 19.89 -18.22 -16.32
N HIS A 59 18.95 -19.15 -16.19
CA HIS A 59 18.85 -20.02 -15.02
C HIS A 59 18.79 -21.49 -15.45
N ILE A 60 19.34 -22.37 -14.61
CA ILE A 60 19.14 -23.81 -14.72
C ILE A 60 18.04 -24.15 -13.71
N ASP A 61 16.82 -24.29 -14.20
CA ASP A 61 15.70 -24.60 -13.34
C ASP A 61 15.61 -26.10 -13.06
N ARG A 62 15.67 -26.45 -11.77
CA ARG A 62 15.52 -27.82 -11.30
C ARG A 62 14.07 -28.29 -11.31
N ARG A 63 13.09 -27.38 -11.29
CA ARG A 63 11.65 -27.71 -11.26
C ARG A 63 11.15 -28.18 -12.61
N HIS A 64 11.54 -27.49 -13.68
CA HIS A 64 11.20 -27.84 -15.06
C HIS A 64 12.29 -28.69 -15.75
N GLY A 65 13.38 -28.99 -15.03
CA GLY A 65 14.43 -29.91 -15.47
C GLY A 65 15.24 -29.41 -16.66
N GLY A 66 15.31 -28.09 -16.85
CA GLY A 66 15.89 -27.49 -18.06
C GLY A 66 16.38 -26.05 -17.87
N SER A 67 17.10 -25.58 -18.88
CA SER A 67 17.58 -24.21 -18.95
C SER A 67 16.47 -23.25 -19.36
N ILE A 68 16.35 -22.16 -18.62
CA ILE A 68 15.37 -21.10 -18.87
C ILE A 68 16.07 -19.75 -19.01
N ILE A 69 15.39 -18.85 -19.72
CA ILE A 69 15.69 -17.44 -19.80
C ILE A 69 14.58 -16.72 -19.06
N ARG A 70 14.96 -15.96 -18.03
CA ARG A 70 14.08 -15.10 -17.29
C ARG A 70 14.19 -13.67 -17.81
N THR A 71 13.06 -13.06 -18.10
CA THR A 71 12.95 -11.66 -18.49
C THR A 71 12.31 -10.89 -17.35
N ARG A 72 13.01 -9.91 -16.79
CA ARG A 72 12.52 -9.12 -15.65
C ARG A 72 12.17 -7.70 -16.07
N ILE A 73 10.97 -7.27 -15.71
CA ILE A 73 10.47 -5.91 -15.80
C ILE A 73 10.26 -5.41 -14.37
N GLY A 74 10.99 -4.40 -13.94
CA GLY A 74 10.77 -3.76 -12.65
C GLY A 74 9.55 -2.83 -12.72
N LEU A 75 8.81 -2.75 -11.62
CA LEU A 75 7.66 -1.86 -11.47
C LEU A 75 8.07 -0.73 -10.52
N TYR A 76 7.98 0.51 -11.00
CA TYR A 76 8.47 1.69 -10.29
C TYR A 76 7.38 2.76 -10.16
N VAL A 77 7.54 3.66 -9.19
CA VAL A 77 6.75 4.90 -9.08
C VAL A 77 7.67 6.11 -8.97
N GLU A 78 7.20 7.29 -9.36
CA GLU A 78 7.98 8.52 -9.17
C GLU A 78 8.20 8.83 -7.69
N SER A 79 9.44 9.09 -7.30
CA SER A 79 9.81 9.38 -5.92
C SER A 79 11.06 10.25 -5.87
N GLN A 80 10.94 11.48 -5.35
CA GLN A 80 12.07 12.43 -5.23
C GLN A 80 13.19 11.97 -4.28
N ASN A 81 12.96 10.88 -3.53
CA ASN A 81 13.92 10.38 -2.54
C ASN A 81 14.90 9.35 -3.10
N TRP A 82 14.73 8.92 -4.35
CA TRP A 82 15.57 7.91 -4.99
C TRP A 82 16.53 8.54 -6.01
N LEU A 83 17.71 7.94 -6.17
CA LEU A 83 18.78 8.45 -7.05
C LEU A 83 18.30 8.75 -8.48
N ASP A 84 17.41 7.91 -9.02
CA ASP A 84 16.86 8.05 -10.37
C ASP A 84 15.42 8.61 -10.39
N ASN A 85 14.97 9.17 -9.27
CA ASN A 85 13.58 9.57 -9.02
C ASN A 85 12.55 8.44 -9.20
N LEU A 86 12.99 7.18 -9.18
CA LEU A 86 12.15 6.00 -9.32
C LEU A 86 12.31 5.11 -8.09
N GLU A 87 11.20 4.88 -7.40
CA GLU A 87 11.12 3.95 -6.29
C GLU A 87 10.64 2.59 -6.79
N PRO A 88 11.39 1.49 -6.59
CA PRO A 88 10.91 0.16 -6.92
C PRO A 88 9.78 -0.24 -5.96
N ILE A 89 8.69 -0.75 -6.53
CA ILE A 89 7.50 -1.22 -5.80
C ILE A 89 7.16 -2.69 -6.06
N GLY A 90 7.77 -3.30 -7.07
CA GLY A 90 7.51 -4.68 -7.46
C GLY A 90 8.22 -5.05 -8.76
N TYR A 91 7.81 -6.17 -9.35
CA TYR A 91 8.36 -6.66 -10.60
C TYR A 91 7.41 -7.64 -11.30
N TYR A 92 7.64 -7.82 -12.59
CA TYR A 92 7.13 -8.92 -13.40
C TYR A 92 8.30 -9.75 -13.93
N GLU A 93 8.19 -11.07 -13.84
CA GLU A 93 9.17 -12.03 -14.39
C GLU A 93 8.48 -13.00 -15.33
N LEU A 94 8.96 -13.07 -16.57
CA LEU A 94 8.54 -14.07 -17.56
C LEU A 94 9.65 -15.11 -17.74
N GLU A 95 9.33 -16.37 -17.55
CA GLU A 95 10.25 -17.48 -17.78
C GLU A 95 9.94 -18.19 -19.10
N ALA A 96 10.93 -18.30 -19.97
CA ALA A 96 10.84 -19.04 -21.23
C ALA A 96 11.98 -20.04 -21.34
N ASN A 97 11.74 -21.17 -21.99
CA ASN A 97 12.82 -22.09 -22.30
C ASN A 97 13.70 -21.56 -23.45
N LEU A 98 14.81 -22.25 -23.76
CA LEU A 98 15.73 -21.86 -24.84
C LEU A 98 15.13 -21.89 -26.26
N ASN A 99 13.91 -22.42 -26.42
CA ASN A 99 13.16 -22.39 -27.67
C ASN A 99 12.12 -21.26 -27.70
N GLY A 100 12.16 -20.33 -26.73
CA GLY A 100 11.25 -19.20 -26.64
C GLY A 100 9.85 -19.53 -26.16
N LYS A 101 9.58 -20.78 -25.77
CA LYS A 101 8.26 -21.15 -25.22
C LYS A 101 8.19 -20.69 -23.76
N VAL A 102 7.18 -19.87 -23.46
CA VAL A 102 6.84 -19.47 -22.09
C VAL A 102 6.52 -20.70 -21.25
N VAL A 103 7.14 -20.75 -20.07
CA VAL A 103 7.01 -21.84 -19.09
C VAL A 103 6.18 -21.38 -17.91
N ASP A 104 6.46 -20.18 -17.38
CA ASP A 104 5.79 -19.62 -16.23
C ASP A 104 5.96 -18.09 -16.19
N ASP A 105 5.17 -17.42 -15.37
CA ASP A 105 5.33 -16.00 -15.08
C ASP A 105 4.90 -15.60 -13.66
N TRP A 106 5.46 -14.49 -13.18
CA TRP A 106 5.25 -13.99 -11.83
C TRP A 106 5.01 -12.49 -11.86
N PHE A 107 3.87 -12.06 -11.34
CA PHE A 107 3.58 -10.66 -11.06
C PHE A 107 3.60 -10.43 -9.56
N VAL A 108 4.45 -9.52 -9.09
CA VAL A 108 4.66 -9.28 -7.66
C VAL A 108 4.68 -7.78 -7.38
N ILE A 109 3.83 -7.35 -6.46
CA ILE A 109 3.90 -6.03 -5.83
C ILE A 109 4.47 -6.23 -4.41
N GLU A 110 5.67 -5.72 -4.17
CA GLU A 110 6.41 -5.90 -2.91
C GLU A 110 6.11 -4.79 -1.90
N LYS A 111 5.60 -3.65 -2.38
CA LYS A 111 5.24 -2.51 -1.54
C LYS A 111 3.77 -2.17 -1.73
N GLU A 112 3.10 -1.91 -0.63
CA GLU A 112 1.83 -1.21 -0.61
C GLU A 112 2.07 0.31 -0.55
N LYS A 113 1.30 1.10 -1.30
CA LYS A 113 1.45 2.56 -1.36
C LYS A 113 1.34 3.25 0.02
N TYR A 114 0.57 2.64 0.92
CA TYR A 114 0.23 3.19 2.23
C TYR A 114 0.97 2.52 3.41
N LEU A 115 2.05 1.77 3.15
CA LEU A 115 2.88 1.09 4.17
C LEU A 115 3.48 1.99 5.27
N LYS A 116 3.35 3.33 5.18
CA LYS A 116 3.82 4.28 6.22
C LYS A 116 2.94 4.31 7.48
N ASP A 117 1.94 3.44 7.55
CA ASP A 117 0.92 3.43 8.60
C ASP A 117 1.29 2.65 9.87
N LEU A 118 2.46 1.99 9.92
CA LEU A 118 2.95 1.32 11.13
C LEU A 118 2.98 2.27 12.34
N GLY A 119 3.31 3.54 12.15
CA GLY A 119 3.31 4.53 13.23
C GLY A 119 1.91 4.83 13.77
N ILE A 120 0.91 4.94 12.90
CA ILE A 120 -0.48 5.20 13.28
C ILE A 120 -1.10 3.94 13.92
N ILE A 121 -0.85 2.77 13.35
CA ILE A 121 -1.33 1.47 13.86
C ILE A 121 -0.68 1.15 15.21
N SER A 122 0.63 1.33 15.35
CA SER A 122 1.32 1.13 16.63
C SER A 122 0.81 2.09 17.69
N HIS A 123 0.58 3.35 17.32
CA HIS A 123 -0.01 4.33 18.24
C HIS A 123 -1.44 3.95 18.65
N PHE A 124 -2.26 3.46 17.72
CA PHE A 124 -3.61 2.94 18.01
C PHE A 124 -3.57 1.78 19.01
N GLN A 125 -2.66 0.82 18.81
CA GLN A 125 -2.47 -0.31 19.73
C GLN A 125 -2.06 0.15 21.13
N SER A 126 -1.02 0.99 21.24
CA SER A 126 -0.53 1.50 22.54
C SER A 126 -1.55 2.39 23.26
N MET A 127 -2.34 3.17 22.51
CA MET A 127 -3.43 3.97 23.09
C MET A 127 -4.50 3.08 23.72
N ASN A 128 -4.87 1.97 23.05
CA ASN A 128 -5.88 1.04 23.57
C ASN A 128 -5.41 0.29 24.83
N GLU A 129 -4.11 0.08 25.02
CA GLU A 129 -3.57 -0.48 26.28
C GLU A 129 -3.83 0.45 27.48
N LYS A 130 -3.97 1.75 27.25
CA LYS A 130 -4.25 2.76 28.28
C LYS A 130 -5.75 3.04 28.46
N LEU A 131 -6.62 2.39 27.68
CA LEU A 131 -8.05 2.62 27.72
C LEU A 131 -8.64 2.20 29.09
N PRO A 132 -9.30 3.11 29.83
CA PRO A 132 -10.03 2.72 31.02
C PRO A 132 -11.14 1.73 30.68
N ILE A 133 -11.07 0.52 31.23
CA ILE A 133 -12.01 -0.58 30.89
C ILE A 133 -13.48 -0.22 31.17
N GLU A 134 -13.72 0.65 32.14
CA GLU A 134 -15.04 1.18 32.48
C GLU A 134 -15.70 1.93 31.33
N TYR A 135 -14.91 2.54 30.43
CA TYR A 135 -15.43 3.25 29.26
C TYR A 135 -16.02 2.31 28.22
N LEU A 136 -15.77 0.99 28.30
CA LEU A 136 -16.39 -0.01 27.43
C LEU A 136 -17.82 -0.38 27.84
N LYS A 137 -18.29 0.13 28.99
CA LYS A 137 -19.68 -0.09 29.43
C LYS A 137 -20.60 0.88 28.68
N ARG A 138 -21.65 0.36 28.05
CA ARG A 138 -22.59 1.15 27.21
C ARG A 138 -23.25 2.33 27.92
N ASN A 139 -23.40 2.25 29.24
CA ASN A 139 -24.01 3.30 30.07
C ASN A 139 -22.99 4.35 30.55
N HIS A 140 -21.73 4.24 30.16
CA HIS A 140 -20.67 5.17 30.52
C HIS A 140 -20.64 6.33 29.52
N ILE A 141 -20.52 7.58 29.99
CA ILE A 141 -20.67 8.77 29.14
C ILE A 141 -19.59 8.90 28.03
N GLN A 142 -18.44 8.25 28.21
CA GLN A 142 -17.29 8.20 27.29
C GLN A 142 -17.39 7.04 26.28
N TYR A 143 -18.36 6.13 26.44
CA TYR A 143 -18.49 4.93 25.62
C TYR A 143 -18.58 5.25 24.13
N GLU A 144 -19.35 6.28 23.79
CA GLU A 144 -19.55 6.67 22.40
C GLU A 144 -18.26 7.21 21.77
N PHE A 145 -17.54 8.11 22.46
CA PHE A 145 -16.22 8.59 22.03
C PHE A 145 -15.24 7.43 21.80
N VAL A 146 -15.12 6.52 22.77
CA VAL A 146 -14.21 5.37 22.69
C VAL A 146 -14.58 4.43 21.53
N SER A 147 -15.88 4.23 21.31
CA SER A 147 -16.37 3.43 20.19
C SER A 147 -16.03 4.08 18.85
N TYR A 148 -16.16 5.40 18.72
CA TYR A 148 -15.75 6.12 17.51
C TYR A 148 -14.24 6.03 17.28
N VAL A 149 -13.42 6.25 18.31
CA VAL A 149 -11.95 6.11 18.22
C VAL A 149 -11.55 4.69 17.80
N SER A 150 -12.20 3.67 18.36
CA SER A 150 -11.95 2.26 17.98
C SER A 150 -12.33 1.98 16.54
N MET A 151 -13.44 2.57 16.06
CA MET A 151 -13.89 2.44 14.68
C MET A 151 -12.94 3.15 13.71
N VAL A 152 -12.39 4.32 14.08
CA VAL A 152 -11.33 4.98 13.30
C VAL A 152 -10.17 4.02 13.08
N GLY A 153 -9.63 3.39 14.13
CA GLY A 153 -8.53 2.43 13.99
C GLY A 153 -8.87 1.21 13.14
N THR A 154 -10.07 0.65 13.33
CA THR A 154 -10.54 -0.52 12.58
C THR A 154 -10.67 -0.23 11.08
N LEU A 155 -11.34 0.87 10.74
CA LEU A 155 -11.56 1.29 9.35
C LEU A 155 -10.24 1.70 8.69
N PHE A 156 -9.35 2.36 9.44
CA PHE A 156 -8.04 2.74 8.95
C PHE A 156 -7.18 1.53 8.58
N VAL A 157 -7.09 0.54 9.47
CA VAL A 157 -6.38 -0.73 9.19
C VAL A 157 -7.01 -1.47 7.99
N SER A 158 -8.33 -1.33 7.83
CA SER A 158 -9.08 -1.92 6.70
C SER A 158 -9.05 -1.06 5.43
N LYS A 159 -8.29 0.05 5.41
CA LYS A 159 -8.18 1.00 4.28
C LYS A 159 -9.50 1.64 3.85
N LEU A 160 -10.51 1.64 4.71
CA LEU A 160 -11.81 2.28 4.49
C LEU A 160 -11.74 3.77 4.86
N PHE A 161 -10.88 4.50 4.16
CA PHE A 161 -10.44 5.86 4.49
C PHE A 161 -11.55 6.90 4.58
N GLU A 162 -12.54 6.85 3.68
CA GLU A 162 -13.70 7.74 3.72
C GLU A 162 -14.52 7.51 5.02
N GLY A 163 -14.68 6.25 5.42
CA GLY A 163 -15.33 5.89 6.68
C GLY A 163 -14.51 6.38 7.88
N THR A 164 -13.19 6.16 7.85
CA THR A 164 -12.26 6.64 8.87
C THR A 164 -12.40 8.14 9.11
N GLY A 165 -12.41 8.95 8.03
CA GLY A 165 -12.57 10.40 8.13
C GLY A 165 -13.89 10.82 8.80
N ARG A 166 -15.00 10.16 8.45
CA ARG A 166 -16.32 10.43 9.07
C ARG A 166 -16.34 10.10 10.56
N PHE A 167 -15.68 9.02 10.98
CA PHE A 167 -15.62 8.66 12.40
C PHE A 167 -14.67 9.56 13.20
N ILE A 168 -13.63 10.14 12.58
CA ILE A 168 -12.83 11.19 13.21
C ILE A 168 -13.69 12.40 13.57
N ILE A 169 -14.52 12.87 12.62
CA ILE A 169 -15.44 14.00 12.86
C ILE A 169 -16.40 13.68 14.00
N ARG A 170 -17.04 12.49 13.97
CA ARG A 170 -17.94 12.04 15.04
C ARG A 170 -17.27 11.99 16.40
N ALA A 171 -16.02 11.49 16.47
CA ALA A 171 -15.26 11.46 17.71
C ALA A 171 -15.01 12.87 18.25
N ASN A 172 -14.62 13.82 17.40
CA ASN A 172 -14.38 15.20 17.81
C ASN A 172 -15.68 15.90 18.27
N SER A 173 -16.78 15.76 17.52
CA SER A 173 -18.08 16.32 17.91
C SER A 173 -18.62 15.73 19.23
N ASN A 174 -18.42 14.43 19.45
CA ASN A 174 -18.80 13.81 20.72
C ASN A 174 -17.94 14.31 21.88
N LEU A 175 -16.64 14.54 21.66
CA LEU A 175 -15.75 15.08 22.68
C LEU A 175 -16.16 16.49 23.12
N GLU A 176 -16.65 17.32 22.21
CA GLU A 176 -17.23 18.64 22.53
C GLU A 176 -18.47 18.52 23.42
N THR A 177 -19.28 17.47 23.20
CA THR A 177 -20.51 17.22 23.96
C THR A 177 -20.24 16.66 25.37
N VAL A 178 -19.33 15.68 25.48
CA VAL A 178 -19.02 15.01 26.75
C VAL A 178 -18.09 15.83 27.63
N GLU A 179 -17.41 16.83 27.07
CA GLU A 179 -16.39 17.66 27.70
C GLU A 179 -15.13 16.91 28.17
N SER A 180 -13.98 17.45 27.80
CA SER A 180 -12.64 16.86 28.06
C SER A 180 -12.34 16.54 29.53
N LYS A 181 -12.93 17.30 30.47
CA LYS A 181 -12.72 17.13 31.92
C LYS A 181 -13.22 15.78 32.45
N ASN A 182 -14.15 15.15 31.73
CA ASN A 182 -14.74 13.89 32.14
C ASN A 182 -13.86 12.69 31.75
N PHE A 183 -12.81 12.87 30.95
CA PHE A 183 -11.95 11.79 30.50
C PHE A 183 -10.69 11.62 31.36
N ASP A 184 -10.17 10.40 31.40
CA ASP A 184 -8.77 10.16 31.77
C ASP A 184 -7.87 10.96 30.83
N GLN A 185 -7.04 11.83 31.41
CA GLN A 185 -6.25 12.78 30.64
C GLN A 185 -5.11 12.09 29.87
N GLY A 186 -4.61 10.96 30.38
CA GLY A 186 -3.61 10.15 29.70
C GLY A 186 -4.16 9.55 28.42
N TYR A 187 -5.30 8.86 28.52
CA TYR A 187 -5.99 8.28 27.38
C TYR A 187 -6.46 9.35 26.39
N LEU A 188 -7.09 10.43 26.86
CA LEU A 188 -7.62 11.49 25.99
C LEU A 188 -6.51 12.14 25.15
N LYS A 189 -5.34 12.39 25.75
CA LYS A 189 -4.18 12.94 25.03
C LYS A 189 -3.75 12.02 23.89
N GLU A 190 -3.65 10.71 24.14
CA GLU A 190 -3.25 9.75 23.11
C GLU A 190 -4.33 9.59 22.03
N ALA A 191 -5.62 9.63 22.40
CA ALA A 191 -6.73 9.60 21.47
C ALA A 191 -6.75 10.82 20.53
N ARG A 192 -6.56 12.04 21.07
CA ARG A 192 -6.46 13.25 20.25
C ARG A 192 -5.27 13.17 19.29
N LYS A 193 -4.12 12.69 19.77
CA LYS A 193 -2.92 12.52 18.93
C LYS A 193 -3.20 11.51 17.81
N PHE A 194 -3.84 10.38 18.12
CA PHE A 194 -4.23 9.37 17.14
C PHE A 194 -5.15 9.95 16.06
N LEU A 195 -6.23 10.63 16.45
CA LEU A 195 -7.19 11.26 15.53
C LEU A 195 -6.51 12.30 14.64
N LYS A 196 -5.63 13.13 15.21
CA LYS A 196 -4.88 14.15 14.46
C LYS A 196 -3.90 13.56 13.46
N MET A 197 -3.12 12.55 13.87
CA MET A 197 -2.18 11.85 12.98
C MET A 197 -2.93 11.20 11.82
N THR A 198 -4.03 10.51 12.12
CA THR A 198 -4.87 9.85 11.11
C THR A 198 -5.49 10.87 10.16
N SER A 199 -6.07 11.96 10.66
CA SER A 199 -6.63 13.03 9.82
C SER A 199 -5.59 13.67 8.91
N LEU A 200 -4.39 13.97 9.42
CA LEU A 200 -3.30 14.50 8.62
C LEU A 200 -2.90 13.53 7.51
N TYR A 201 -2.81 12.23 7.83
CA TYR A 201 -2.50 11.20 6.85
C TYR A 201 -3.54 11.13 5.74
N LEU A 202 -4.82 11.08 6.08
CA LEU A 202 -5.91 11.05 5.11
C LEU A 202 -5.90 12.26 4.16
N THR A 203 -5.67 13.45 4.72
CA THR A 203 -5.76 14.71 3.97
C THR A 203 -4.54 14.98 3.11
N THR A 204 -3.32 14.66 3.59
CA THR A 204 -2.07 14.83 2.83
C THR A 204 -1.99 13.84 1.67
N ASN A 205 -2.49 12.61 1.85
CA ASN A 205 -2.47 11.58 0.82
C ASN A 205 -3.72 11.58 -0.09
N ASN A 206 -4.61 12.57 0.05
CA ASN A 206 -5.86 12.69 -0.73
C ASN A 206 -6.75 11.43 -0.69
N LEU A 207 -6.83 10.77 0.47
CA LEU A 207 -7.53 9.49 0.66
C LEU A 207 -9.03 9.63 0.96
N VAL A 208 -9.54 10.86 0.92
CA VAL A 208 -10.91 11.20 1.24
C VAL A 208 -11.44 12.20 0.22
N THR A 209 -12.77 12.26 0.09
CA THR A 209 -13.42 13.22 -0.81
C THR A 209 -13.05 14.66 -0.48
N TYR A 210 -13.11 15.55 -1.48
CA TYR A 210 -12.80 16.98 -1.31
C TYR A 210 -13.60 17.63 -0.18
N ASN A 211 -14.90 17.35 -0.10
CA ASN A 211 -15.76 17.88 0.96
C ASN A 211 -15.31 17.39 2.35
N LEU A 212 -15.07 16.09 2.50
CA LEU A 212 -14.61 15.53 3.77
C LEU A 212 -13.22 16.04 4.16
N LYS A 213 -12.33 16.26 3.18
CA LYS A 213 -11.02 16.88 3.40
C LYS A 213 -11.15 18.27 4.03
N ASN A 214 -12.06 19.10 3.52
CA ASN A 214 -12.30 20.44 4.07
C ASN A 214 -12.81 20.35 5.51
N GLU A 215 -13.81 19.51 5.78
CA GLU A 215 -14.35 19.30 7.14
C GLU A 215 -13.28 18.84 8.14
N LEU A 216 -12.37 17.94 7.73
CA LEU A 216 -11.26 17.49 8.56
C LEU A 216 -10.21 18.60 8.82
N THR A 217 -10.01 19.51 7.87
CA THR A 217 -9.08 20.64 8.03
C THR A 217 -9.64 21.80 8.84
N GLU A 218 -10.96 22.03 8.81
CA GLU A 218 -11.64 23.08 9.58
C GLU A 218 -11.72 22.73 11.07
N ASN A 219 -11.80 21.45 11.41
CA ASN A 219 -11.76 20.93 12.79
C ASN A 219 -10.41 21.13 13.53
N LYS A 220 -9.45 21.87 12.95
CA LYS A 220 -8.12 22.13 13.55
C LYS A 220 -8.14 23.08 14.75
N ASN A 221 -9.28 23.70 15.10
CA ASN A 221 -9.35 24.70 16.16
C ASN A 221 -9.55 24.16 17.59
N CYS A 222 -9.58 22.84 17.80
CA CYS A 222 -9.76 22.24 19.12
C CYS A 222 -8.44 21.64 19.65
N GLY A 223 -7.52 22.52 20.04
CA GLY A 223 -6.34 22.19 20.86
C GLY A 223 -6.70 21.99 22.32
#